data_AF-A0AA43RJX7-F1
#
_entry.id   AF-A0AA43RJX7-F1
#
_cell.length_a   1.000
_cell.length_b   1.000
_cell.length_c   1.000
_cell.angle_alpha   90.00
_cell.angle_beta   90.00
_cell.angle_gamma   90.00
#
_symmetry.space_group_name_H-M   'P 1'
#
loop_
_entity.id
_entity.type
_entity.pdbx_description
1 polymer ?
#
loop_
_entity_poly.entity_id
_entity_poly.type
_entity_poly.pdbx_seq_one_letter_code
_entity_poly.pdbx_strand_id
1 'polypeptide(L)' 'MEQIYEILVASGFEQIAVIQEPVTEAYAGKWGHDLDLKRYIERGKILAVKPL' A
#
# COMPACT_ATOMS: atom_id res chain seq x y z
N MET A 1 -4.78 4.14 3.08
CA MET A 1 -3.35 4.57 3.08
C MET A 1 -2.92 5.54 4.19
N GLU A 2 -3.79 6.42 4.70
CA GLU A 2 -3.43 7.46 5.67
C GLU A 2 -2.75 6.93 6.96
N GLN A 3 -3.29 5.88 7.56
CA GLN A 3 -2.70 5.24 8.75
C GLN A 3 -1.27 4.72 8.54
N ILE A 4 -0.95 4.27 7.31
CA ILE A 4 0.40 3.79 7.00
C ILE A 4 1.38 4.97 6.96
N TYR A 5 0.95 6.11 6.43
CA TYR A 5 1.75 7.33 6.44
C TYR A 5 2.06 7.76 7.88
N GLU A 6 1.06 7.76 8.76
CA GLU A 6 1.24 8.10 10.18
C GLU A 6 2.24 7.17 10.87
N ILE A 7 2.16 5.86 10.63
CA ILE A 7 3.10 4.87 11.18
C ILE A 7 4.53 5.14 10.70
N LEU A 8 4.72 5.46 9.42
CA LEU A 8 6.03 5.75 8.85
C LEU A 8 6.64 7.01 9.47
N VAL A 9 5.85 8.08 9.60
CA VAL A 9 6.29 9.32 10.27
C VAL A 9 6.66 9.03 11.73
N ALA A 10 5.80 8.32 12.47
CA ALA A 10 6.07 7.96 13.87
C ALA A 10 7.32 7.07 14.04
N SER A 11 7.66 6.29 13.01
CA SER A 11 8.86 5.44 12.98
C SER A 11 10.15 6.17 12.59
N GLY A 12 10.08 7.50 12.40
CA GLY A 12 11.20 8.36 12.04
C GLY A 12 11.57 8.31 10.56
N PHE A 13 10.65 7.91 9.68
CA PHE A 13 10.85 8.04 8.24
C PHE A 13 10.46 9.43 7.76
N GLU A 14 11.20 9.91 6.77
CA GLU A 14 11.03 11.18 6.08
C GLU A 14 10.92 10.95 4.57
N GLN A 15 10.59 12.01 3.82
CA GLN A 15 10.46 11.96 2.35
C GLN A 15 9.55 10.82 1.87
N ILE A 16 8.40 10.66 2.54
CA ILE A 16 7.47 9.56 2.30
C ILE A 16 6.66 9.85 1.03
N ALA A 17 6.79 8.98 0.03
CA ALA A 17 5.98 8.96 -1.17
C ALA A 17 5.18 7.65 -1.25
N VAL A 18 3.86 7.78 -1.38
CA VAL A 18 2.97 6.64 -1.56
C VAL A 18 2.40 6.71 -2.98
N ILE A 19 2.70 5.70 -3.78
CA ILE A 19 2.19 5.55 -5.15
C ILE A 19 1.14 4.46 -5.12
N GLN A 20 -0.13 4.83 -5.22
CA GLN A 20 -1.22 3.88 -5.33
C GLN A 20 -1.22 3.25 -6.73
N GLU A 21 -1.38 1.93 -6.78
CA GLU A 21 -1.50 1.16 -8.01
C GLU A 21 -2.81 0.38 -7.97
N PRO A 22 -3.53 0.21 -9.09
CA PRO A 22 -4.70 -0.65 -9.12
C PRO A 22 -4.29 -2.11 -8.82
N VAL A 23 -5.16 -2.81 -8.10
CA VAL A 23 -5.04 -4.27 -7.95
C VAL A 23 -5.31 -4.89 -9.32
N THR A 24 -4.35 -5.67 -9.83
CA THR A 24 -4.46 -6.30 -11.15
C THR A 24 -5.45 -7.46 -11.10
N GLU A 25 -6.13 -7.72 -12.22
CA GLU A 25 -7.04 -8.87 -12.35
C GLU A 25 -6.33 -10.19 -12.06
N ALA A 26 -5.09 -10.35 -12.54
CA ALA A 26 -4.30 -11.55 -12.29
C ALA A 26 -4.04 -11.80 -10.79
N TYR A 27 -3.81 -10.73 -10.01
CA TYR A 27 -3.64 -10.84 -8.57
C TYR A 27 -4.97 -11.11 -7.88
N ALA A 28 -6.03 -10.38 -8.25
CA ALA A 28 -7.37 -10.58 -7.71
C ALA A 28 -7.88 -12.00 -7.98
N GLY A 29 -7.72 -12.55 -9.18
CA GLY A 29 -8.13 -13.91 -9.51
C GLY A 29 -7.33 -14.98 -8.75
N LYS A 30 -6.03 -14.74 -8.49
CA LYS A 30 -5.18 -15.68 -7.75
C LYS A 30 -5.55 -15.79 -6.27
N TRP A 31 -5.95 -14.68 -5.65
CA TRP A 31 -6.15 -14.60 -4.19
C TRP A 31 -7.62 -14.42 -3.79
N GLY A 32 -8.49 -14.13 -4.76
CA GLY A 32 -9.83 -13.63 -4.50
C GLY A 32 -10.87 -14.67 -4.20
N HIS A 33 -10.71 -15.91 -4.69
CA HIS A 33 -11.61 -17.04 -4.40
C HIS A 33 -13.09 -16.60 -4.24
N ASP A 34 -13.69 -16.15 -5.35
CA ASP A 34 -15.04 -15.60 -5.51
C ASP A 34 -15.33 -14.21 -4.89
N LEU A 35 -14.36 -13.59 -4.20
CA LEU A 35 -14.44 -12.21 -3.71
C LEU A 35 -13.91 -11.21 -4.73
N ASP A 36 -14.62 -10.09 -4.87
CA ASP A 36 -14.12 -8.89 -5.55
C ASP A 36 -13.08 -8.19 -4.67
N LEU A 37 -11.87 -8.77 -4.61
CA LEU A 37 -10.74 -8.32 -3.78
C LEU A 37 -10.44 -6.82 -3.93
N LYS A 38 -10.70 -6.25 -5.10
CA LYS A 38 -10.45 -4.84 -5.39
C LYS A 38 -11.26 -3.89 -4.51
N ARG A 39 -12.35 -4.37 -3.90
CA ARG A 39 -13.16 -3.60 -2.96
C ARG A 39 -12.61 -3.60 -1.54
N TYR A 40 -11.72 -4.53 -1.22
CA TYR A 40 -11.26 -4.78 0.15
C TYR A 40 -9.79 -4.44 0.36
N ILE A 41 -9.00 -4.39 -0.72
CA ILE A 41 -7.57 -4.12 -0.63
C ILE A 41 -7.15 -2.97 -1.55
N GLU A 42 -6.27 -2.13 -1.03
CA GLU A 42 -5.54 -1.13 -1.80
C GLU A 42 -4.13 -1.65 -2.06
N ARG A 43 -3.60 -1.40 -3.25
CA ARG A 43 -2.20 -1.67 -3.56
C ARG A 43 -1.47 -0.35 -3.67
N GLY A 44 -0.28 -0.29 -3.08
CA GLY A 44 0.59 0.88 -3.20
C GLY A 44 2.04 0.50 -3.02
N LYS A 45 2.91 1.28 -3.64
CA LYS A 45 4.35 1.28 -3.40
C LYS A 45 4.67 2.44 -2.47
N ILE A 46 5.51 2.17 -1.48
CA ILE A 46 5.92 3.16 -0.50
C ILE A 46 7.42 3.36 -0.67
N LEU A 47 7.80 4.61 -0.91
CA LEU A 47 9.18 5.06 -0.84
C LEU A 47 9.30 5.93 0.40
N ALA A 48 10.30 5.66 1.24
CA ALA A 48 10.55 6.45 2.43
C ALA A 48 12.04 6.39 2.79
N VAL A 49 12.58 7.47 3.35
CA VAL A 49 13.98 7.56 3.76
C VAL A 49 14.03 7.57 5.28
N LYS A 50 14.86 6.71 5.87
CA LYS A 50 15.16 6.79 7.30
C LYS A 50 16.52 7.45 7.48
N PRO A 51 16.59 8.70 7.99
CA PRO A 51 17.87 9.29 8.34
C PRO A 51 18.54 8.42 9.44
N LEU A 52 19.86 8.24 9.30
CA LEU A 52 20.69 7.49 10.24
C LEU A 52 20.92 8.27 11.54
#